data_AF-A0A260PJU5-F1
#
_entry.id   AF-A0A260PJU5-F1
#
_cell.length_a   1.000
_cell.length_b   1.000
_cell.length_c   1.000
_cell.angle_alpha   90.00
_cell.angle_beta   90.00
_cell.angle_gamma   90.00
#
_symmetry.space_group_name_H-M   'P 1'
#
loop_
_entity.id
_entity.type
_entity.pdbx_description
1 polymer ?
#
loop_
_entity_poly.entity_id
_entity_poly.type
_entity_poly.pdbx_seq_one_letter_code
_entity_poly.pdbx_strand_id
1 'polypeptide(L)'
;MTARDADQLDRARAMLLRYDEPVAVVACDLEEDASAERVVAEHQKTFGSLNALFMAAGVGSAAPLDRYPMTRFDKQLAVNLRAPFALTTLVLPLLQSGARNQSVEVQGTIRAYPDAGQSRD
;
A
#
# COMPACT_ATOMS: atom_id res chain seq x y z
N MET A 1 7.28 -6.36 0.79
CA MET A 1 6.79 -5.43 -0.27
C MET A 1 5.49 -5.98 -0.84
N THR A 2 4.59 -5.10 -1.28
CA THR A 2 3.30 -5.51 -1.85
C THR A 2 2.99 -4.73 -3.12
N ALA A 3 2.37 -5.38 -4.09
CA ALA A 3 1.87 -4.80 -5.34
C ALA A 3 0.95 -5.82 -6.03
N ARG A 4 0.22 -5.38 -7.07
CA ARG A 4 -0.65 -6.27 -7.86
C ARG A 4 0.11 -7.16 -8.84
N ASP A 5 1.24 -6.68 -9.34
CA ASP A 5 2.04 -7.33 -10.37
C ASP A 5 3.17 -8.14 -9.70
N ALA A 6 3.06 -9.47 -9.78
CA ALA A 6 4.03 -10.40 -9.19
C ALA A 6 5.41 -10.30 -9.85
N ASP A 7 5.48 -10.08 -11.16
CA ASP A 7 6.75 -9.97 -11.88
C ASP A 7 7.49 -8.68 -11.48
N GLN A 8 6.76 -7.57 -11.26
CA GLN A 8 7.35 -6.35 -10.70
C GLN A 8 7.90 -6.57 -9.30
N LEU A 9 7.18 -7.30 -8.44
CA LEU A 9 7.65 -7.64 -7.11
C LEU A 9 8.91 -8.50 -7.16
N ASP A 10 8.96 -9.50 -8.04
CA ASP A 10 10.12 -10.38 -8.18
C ASP A 10 11.34 -9.62 -8.68
N ARG A 11 11.17 -8.70 -9.64
CA ARG A 11 12.25 -7.79 -10.07
C ARG A 11 12.74 -6.91 -8.94
N ALA A 12 11.82 -6.29 -8.18
CA ALA A 12 12.20 -5.44 -7.07
C ALA A 12 12.90 -6.22 -5.96
N ARG A 13 12.42 -7.44 -5.63
CA ARG A 13 13.08 -8.35 -4.69
C ARG A 13 14.50 -8.66 -5.14
N ALA A 14 14.70 -9.05 -6.40
CA ALA A 14 16.02 -9.36 -6.94
C ALA A 14 17.01 -8.19 -6.79
N MET A 15 16.55 -6.94 -6.95
CA MET A 15 17.37 -5.75 -6.73
C MET A 15 17.79 -5.59 -5.25
N LEU A 16 16.97 -6.03 -4.31
CA LEU A 16 17.20 -5.90 -2.87
C LEU A 16 18.03 -7.04 -2.28
N LEU A 17 18.17 -8.18 -2.98
CA LEU A 17 19.02 -9.31 -2.53
C LEU A 17 20.50 -8.95 -2.35
N ARG A 18 20.93 -7.78 -2.81
CA ARG A 18 22.27 -7.23 -2.54
C ARG A 18 22.47 -6.80 -1.09
N TYR A 19 21.38 -6.61 -0.35
CA TYR A 19 21.39 -6.38 1.09
C TYR A 19 21.17 -7.73 1.78
N ASP A 20 21.96 -8.04 2.81
CA ASP A 20 21.91 -9.33 3.54
C ASP A 20 20.71 -9.41 4.51
N GLU A 21 19.57 -8.87 4.09
CA GLU A 21 18.35 -8.75 4.88
C GLU A 21 17.21 -9.52 4.20
N PRO A 22 16.32 -10.19 4.97
CA PRO A 22 15.22 -10.94 4.41
C PRO A 22 14.23 -10.04 3.66
N VAL A 23 13.84 -10.46 2.44
CA VAL A 23 12.87 -9.74 1.60
C VAL A 23 11.65 -10.62 1.30
N ALA A 24 10.52 -10.31 1.94
CA ALA A 24 9.24 -10.92 1.63
C ALA A 24 8.45 -10.08 0.61
N VAL A 25 7.77 -10.75 -0.31
CA VAL A 25 6.87 -10.12 -1.29
C VAL A 25 5.49 -10.78 -1.23
N VAL A 26 4.43 -9.98 -1.33
CA VAL A 26 3.05 -10.47 -1.41
C VAL A 26 2.35 -9.78 -2.57
N ALA A 27 1.99 -10.56 -3.59
CA ALA A 27 1.15 -10.08 -4.67
C ALA A 27 -0.31 -9.98 -4.19
N CYS A 28 -0.88 -8.77 -4.22
CA CYS A 28 -2.23 -8.52 -3.75
C CYS A 28 -2.85 -7.29 -4.40
N ASP A 29 -4.18 -7.28 -4.54
CA ASP A 29 -4.94 -6.08 -4.88
C ASP A 29 -5.55 -5.47 -3.61
N LEU A 30 -5.19 -4.22 -3.32
CA LEU A 30 -5.68 -3.51 -2.14
C LEU A 30 -7.16 -3.11 -2.25
N GLU A 31 -7.79 -3.29 -3.43
CA GLU A 31 -9.25 -3.20 -3.55
C GLU A 31 -9.96 -4.37 -2.86
N GLU A 32 -9.27 -5.49 -2.63
CA GLU A 32 -9.81 -6.66 -1.93
C GLU A 32 -9.63 -6.51 -0.42
N ASP A 33 -10.73 -6.62 0.34
CA ASP A 33 -10.69 -6.52 1.80
C ASP A 33 -9.73 -7.55 2.44
N ALA A 34 -9.65 -8.76 1.88
CA ALA A 34 -8.79 -9.84 2.38
C ALA A 34 -7.28 -9.59 2.12
N SER A 35 -6.91 -8.65 1.25
CA SER A 35 -5.50 -8.38 0.95
C SER A 35 -4.75 -7.83 2.15
N ALA A 36 -5.38 -6.97 2.96
CA ALA A 36 -4.75 -6.42 4.14
C ALA A 36 -4.37 -7.52 5.14
N GLU A 37 -5.30 -8.44 5.41
CA GLU A 37 -5.06 -9.57 6.32
C GLU A 37 -3.93 -10.49 5.83
N ARG A 38 -3.92 -10.83 4.53
CA ARG A 38 -2.85 -11.65 3.93
C ARG A 38 -1.47 -11.00 4.08
N VAL A 39 -1.38 -9.70 3.82
CA VAL A 39 -0.13 -8.94 3.92
C VAL A 39 0.38 -8.92 5.37
N VAL A 40 -0.51 -8.65 6.33
CA VAL A 40 -0.13 -8.61 7.75
C VAL A 40 0.28 -9.99 8.26
N ALA A 41 -0.44 -11.05 7.88
CA ALA A 41 -0.11 -12.42 8.26
C ALA A 41 1.28 -12.84 7.75
N GLU A 42 1.60 -12.55 6.49
CA GLU A 42 2.92 -12.91 5.93
C GLU A 42 4.05 -12.08 6.55
N HIS A 43 3.81 -10.78 6.83
CA HIS A 43 4.78 -9.93 7.53
C HIS A 43 5.05 -10.46 8.94
N GLN A 44 4.00 -10.77 9.70
CA GLN A 44 4.13 -11.28 11.05
C GLN A 44 4.89 -12.61 11.08
N LYS A 45 4.58 -13.52 10.15
CA LYS A 45 5.27 -14.81 10.01
C LYS A 45 6.76 -14.65 9.69
N THR A 46 7.12 -13.66 8.88
CA THR A 46 8.51 -13.51 8.39
C THR A 46 9.38 -12.68 9.34
N PHE A 47 8.84 -11.60 9.91
CA PHE A 47 9.63 -10.59 10.63
C PHE A 47 9.23 -10.40 12.10
N GLY A 48 8.01 -10.79 12.48
CA GLY A 48 7.51 -10.74 13.87
C GLY A 48 7.20 -9.35 14.43
N SER A 49 7.82 -8.28 13.94
CA SER A 49 7.57 -6.88 14.35
C SER A 49 7.61 -5.93 13.16
N LEU A 50 7.08 -4.71 13.33
CA LEU A 50 7.04 -3.70 12.28
C LEU A 50 7.55 -2.35 12.79
N ASN A 51 8.52 -1.77 12.09
CA ASN A 51 9.07 -0.46 12.44
C ASN A 51 8.64 0.66 11.50
N ALA A 52 8.22 0.33 10.28
CA ALA A 52 7.74 1.34 9.37
C ALA A 52 6.63 0.78 8.48
N LEU A 53 5.57 1.56 8.29
CA LEU A 53 4.52 1.27 7.32
C LEU A 53 4.55 2.35 6.22
N PHE A 54 4.81 1.92 4.98
CA PHE A 54 4.80 2.78 3.80
C PHE A 54 3.57 2.48 2.94
N MET A 55 2.64 3.45 2.88
CA MET A 55 1.44 3.39 2.06
C MET A 55 1.69 4.16 0.76
N ALA A 56 2.34 3.49 -0.20
CA ALA A 56 2.71 4.06 -1.49
C ALA A 56 1.71 3.75 -2.61
N ALA A 57 0.82 2.77 -2.40
CA ALA A 57 -0.21 2.43 -3.38
C ALA A 57 -1.24 3.56 -3.48
N GLY A 58 -1.56 3.94 -4.71
CA GLY A 58 -2.56 4.96 -4.96
C GLY A 58 -3.05 4.95 -6.40
N VAL A 59 -4.33 5.22 -6.58
CA VAL A 59 -4.97 5.41 -7.88
C VAL A 59 -5.62 6.78 -7.95
N GLY A 60 -5.65 7.36 -9.14
CA GLY A 60 -6.36 8.58 -9.40
C GLY A 60 -6.78 8.64 -10.87
N SER A 61 -7.74 9.49 -11.17
CA SER A 61 -8.23 9.69 -12.52
C SER A 61 -8.57 11.15 -12.74
N ALA A 62 -8.25 11.66 -13.93
CA ALA A 62 -8.69 12.97 -14.39
C ALA A 62 -10.05 12.83 -15.08
N ALA A 63 -11.02 13.64 -14.66
CA ALA A 63 -12.30 13.87 -15.33
C ALA A 63 -12.91 15.19 -14.82
N PRO A 64 -13.76 15.87 -15.61
CA PRO A 64 -14.58 16.97 -15.12
C PRO A 64 -15.44 16.56 -13.93
N LEU A 65 -15.63 17.46 -12.96
CA LEU A 65 -16.32 17.14 -11.71
C LEU A 65 -17.78 16.75 -11.93
N ASP A 66 -18.48 17.43 -12.84
CA ASP A 66 -19.88 17.20 -13.21
C ASP A 66 -20.10 15.87 -13.95
N ARG A 67 -19.03 15.23 -14.44
CA ARG A 67 -19.06 13.97 -15.18
C ARG A 67 -18.10 12.93 -14.59
N TYR A 68 -17.67 13.12 -13.35
CA TYR A 68 -16.70 12.23 -12.74
C TYR A 68 -17.33 10.84 -12.55
N PRO A 69 -16.75 9.76 -13.11
CA PRO A 69 -17.34 8.43 -12.98
C PRO A 69 -17.29 7.95 -11.52
N MET A 70 -18.45 7.66 -10.92
CA MET A 70 -18.51 7.18 -9.53
C MET A 70 -17.71 5.90 -9.32
N THR A 71 -17.64 5.01 -10.31
CA THR A 71 -16.80 3.80 -10.25
C THR A 71 -15.32 4.11 -10.06
N ARG A 72 -14.81 5.23 -10.60
CA ARG A 72 -13.43 5.68 -10.40
C ARG A 72 -13.24 6.30 -9.01
N PHE A 73 -14.24 7.03 -8.54
CA PHE A 73 -14.24 7.62 -7.20
C PHE A 73 -14.25 6.54 -6.12
N ASP A 74 -15.12 5.54 -6.25
CA ASP A 74 -15.22 4.41 -5.33
C ASP A 74 -13.91 3.62 -5.29
N LYS A 75 -13.30 3.38 -6.45
CA LYS A 75 -11.97 2.75 -6.56
C LYS A 75 -10.91 3.57 -5.82
N GLN A 76 -10.93 4.89 -5.96
CA GLN A 76 -10.00 5.77 -5.27
C GLN A 76 -10.20 5.75 -3.75
N LEU A 77 -11.45 5.71 -3.26
CA LEU A 77 -11.73 5.54 -1.84
C LEU A 77 -11.28 4.17 -1.33
N ALA A 78 -11.50 3.10 -2.11
CA ALA A 78 -11.07 1.75 -1.75
C ALA A 78 -9.55 1.68 -1.57
N VAL A 79 -8.79 2.13 -2.57
CA VAL A 79 -7.32 2.00 -2.57
C VAL A 79 -6.63 3.07 -1.73
N ASN A 80 -7.04 4.33 -1.81
CA ASN A 80 -6.28 5.43 -1.20
C ASN A 80 -6.72 5.75 0.24
N LEU A 81 -7.85 5.20 0.70
CA LEU A 81 -8.37 5.48 2.04
C LEU A 81 -8.71 4.21 2.82
N ARG A 82 -9.64 3.39 2.32
CA ARG A 82 -10.11 2.19 3.04
C ARG A 82 -8.97 1.22 3.31
N ALA A 83 -8.20 0.86 2.29
CA ALA A 83 -7.09 -0.08 2.44
C ALA A 83 -5.99 0.43 3.39
N PRO A 84 -5.47 1.67 3.26
CA PRO A 84 -4.58 2.31 4.25
C PRO A 84 -5.10 2.23 5.69
N PHE A 85 -6.37 2.55 5.90
CA PHE A 85 -7.00 2.53 7.22
C PHE A 85 -7.07 1.10 7.80
N ALA A 86 -7.51 0.13 6.99
CA ALA A 86 -7.59 -1.28 7.38
C ALA A 86 -6.20 -1.85 7.70
N LEU A 87 -5.22 -1.63 6.83
CA LEU A 87 -3.83 -2.03 7.05
C LEU A 87 -3.28 -1.45 8.35
N THR A 88 -3.44 -0.14 8.57
CA THR A 88 -2.94 0.54 9.77
C THR A 88 -3.54 -0.06 11.05
N THR A 89 -4.84 -0.35 11.03
CA THR A 89 -5.52 -0.96 12.19
C THR A 89 -4.99 -2.36 12.46
N LEU A 90 -4.78 -3.18 11.43
CA LEU A 90 -4.28 -4.54 11.57
C LEU A 90 -2.81 -4.60 12.02
N VAL A 91 -1.95 -3.69 11.56
CA VAL A 91 -0.52 -3.69 11.95
C VAL A 91 -0.24 -2.96 13.26
N LEU A 92 -1.23 -2.29 13.85
CA LEU A 92 -1.01 -1.49 15.07
C LEU A 92 -0.33 -2.28 16.20
N PRO A 93 -0.69 -3.56 16.49
CA PRO A 93 0.04 -4.35 17.48
C PRO A 93 1.51 -4.59 17.12
N LEU A 94 1.83 -4.78 15.83
CA LEU A 94 3.20 -4.97 15.35
C LEU A 94 4.02 -3.68 15.45
N LEU A 95 3.41 -2.53 15.15
CA LEU A 95 4.01 -1.20 15.32
C LEU A 95 4.28 -0.91 16.81
N GLN A 96 3.32 -1.22 17.68
CA GLN A 96 3.50 -1.07 19.13
C GLN A 96 4.61 -1.98 19.68
N SER A 97 4.74 -3.20 19.14
CA SER A 97 5.86 -4.10 19.46
C SER A 97 7.19 -3.50 18.99
N GLY A 98 7.26 -3.01 17.75
CA GLY A 98 8.44 -2.37 17.19
C GLY A 98 8.88 -1.12 17.96
N ALA A 99 7.93 -0.31 18.43
CA ALA A 99 8.17 0.93 19.18
C ALA A 99 8.87 0.73 20.53
N ARG A 100 8.78 -0.47 21.11
CA ARG A 100 9.51 -0.80 22.35
C ARG A 100 11.00 -0.97 22.13
N ASN A 101 11.40 -1.27 20.88
CA ASN A 101 12.77 -1.61 20.53
C ASN A 101 13.47 -0.46 19.78
N GLN A 102 12.72 0.34 19.01
CA GLN A 102 13.23 1.42 18.17
C GLN A 102 12.13 2.37 17.69
N SER A 103 12.47 3.47 17.03
CA SER A 103 11.51 4.41 16.44
C SER A 103 10.60 3.75 15.40
N VAL A 104 9.37 4.28 15.26
CA VAL A 104 8.37 3.78 14.32
C VAL A 104 7.79 4.90 13.47
N GLU A 105 7.54 4.63 12.18
CA GLU A 105 7.00 5.60 11.22
C GLU A 105 5.81 5.05 10.41
N VAL A 106 4.81 5.89 10.15
CA VAL A 106 3.71 5.60 9.23
C VAL A 106 3.65 6.73 8.22
N GLN A 107 3.91 6.42 6.95
CA GLN A 107 3.96 7.42 5.89
C GLN A 107 3.08 7.00 4.71
N GLY A 108 2.30 7.95 4.19
CA GLY A 108 1.55 7.81 2.94
C GLY A 108 2.07 8.75 1.87
N THR A 109 1.90 8.40 0.61
CA THR A 109 2.17 9.29 -0.52
C THR A 109 0.89 9.57 -1.31
N ILE A 110 0.74 10.80 -1.81
CA ILE A 110 -0.35 11.17 -2.72
C ILE A 110 0.28 11.52 -4.07
N ARG A 111 -0.11 10.80 -5.11
CA ARG A 111 0.30 11.12 -6.47
C ARG A 111 -0.56 12.26 -7.00
N ALA A 112 0.06 13.41 -7.27
CA ALA A 112 -0.60 14.52 -7.96
C ALA A 112 -0.74 14.21 -9.46
N TYR A 113 -1.91 14.50 -10.03
CA TYR A 113 -2.17 14.41 -11.46
C TYR A 113 -2.29 15.83 -12.03
N PRO A 114 -1.36 16.30 -12.88
CA PRO A 114 -1.34 17.67 -13.35
C PRO A 114 -2.57 18.07 -14.19
N ASP A 115 -3.25 17.09 -14.81
CA ASP A 115 -4.44 17.31 -15.64
C ASP A 115 -5.77 17.15 -14.88
N ALA A 116 -5.74 17.06 -13.54
CA ALA A 116 -6.94 16.83 -12.74
C ALA A 116 -7.97 17.96 -12.96
N GLY A 117 -9.10 17.63 -13.59
CA GLY A 117 -10.19 18.57 -13.87
C GLY A 117 -10.20 19.16 -15.29
N GLN A 118 -9.25 18.80 -16.16
CA GLN A 118 -9.24 19.26 -17.55
C GLN A 118 -9.95 18.26 -18.48
N SER A 119 -10.82 18.77 -19.36
CA SER A 119 -11.37 18.03 -20.50
C SER A 119 -10.21 17.57 -21.39
N ARG A 120 -10.15 16.28 -21.73
CA ARG A 120 -9.40 15.84 -22.90
C ARG A 120 -10.39 15.81 -24.06
N ASP A 121 -10.32 16.83 -24.90
CA ASP A 121 -11.07 16.92 -26.15
C ASP A 121 -10.67 15.79 -27.12
#